data_AF-A0A1I8H898-F1
#
_entry.id   AF-A0A1I8H898-F1
#
_cell.length_a   1.000
_cell.length_b   1.000
_cell.length_c   1.000
_cell.angle_alpha   90.00
_cell.angle_beta   90.00
_cell.angle_gamma   90.00
#
_symmetry.space_group_name_H-M   'P 1'
#
loop_
_entity.id
_entity.type
_entity.pdbx_description
1 polymer ?
#
loop_
_entity_poly.entity_id
_entity_poly.type
_entity_poly.pdbx_seq_one_letter_code
_entity_poly.pdbx_strand_id
1 'polypeptide(L)'
;MATEVCCSSGSPSNNSNSGSGSIVTDSGVRNYITGSGKGRGLVLIHDIFGLDIGQTRQFADDLAAKAEATVVMPDLFHGGEAWSLARFPPPDKTEFGNWLSTTANADKAAKAILDQTMPIALLPASDDPDMQKLLEELRDQPFYSRCVHRRYDGVSHGFCAARGDRNDAKQMEKILDARDTLAKFFIDNA
;
A
#
# COMPACT_ATOMS: atom_id res chain seq x y z
N MET A 1 -2.78 -17.02 -6.88
CA MET A 1 -1.55 -16.43 -6.33
C MET A 1 -1.85 -15.41 -5.25
N ALA A 2 -2.74 -14.43 -5.47
CA ALA A 2 -3.10 -13.42 -4.45
C ALA A 2 -3.64 -14.02 -3.13
N THR A 3 -4.49 -15.04 -3.19
CA THR A 3 -5.02 -15.73 -2.00
C THR A 3 -3.93 -16.39 -1.14
N GLU A 4 -2.89 -16.92 -1.76
CA GLU A 4 -1.84 -17.66 -1.07
C GLU A 4 -0.95 -16.73 -0.26
N VAL A 5 -0.43 -15.66 -0.91
CA VAL A 5 0.41 -14.65 -0.26
C VAL A 5 -0.34 -13.96 0.88
N CYS A 6 -1.59 -13.53 0.64
CA CYS A 6 -2.39 -12.92 1.70
C CYS A 6 -2.53 -13.85 2.92
N CYS A 7 -2.82 -15.13 2.70
CA CYS A 7 -3.07 -16.11 3.78
C CYS A 7 -1.80 -16.57 4.53
N SER A 8 -0.63 -16.53 3.90
CA SER A 8 0.63 -17.01 4.50
C SER A 8 1.42 -15.94 5.26
N SER A 9 1.11 -14.66 5.05
CA SER A 9 1.89 -13.50 5.53
C SER A 9 1.72 -13.15 7.02
N GLY A 10 1.31 -14.12 7.86
CA GLY A 10 1.05 -13.89 9.28
C GLY A 10 -0.21 -13.07 9.57
N SER A 11 -0.50 -12.93 10.87
CA SER A 11 -1.71 -12.24 11.35
C SER A 11 -1.56 -10.72 11.26
N PRO A 12 -2.47 -10.01 10.57
CA PRO A 12 -2.50 -8.56 10.57
C PRO A 12 -2.94 -8.04 11.96
N SER A 13 -2.55 -6.82 12.27
CA SER A 13 -2.88 -6.13 13.52
C SER A 13 -3.32 -4.70 13.23
N ASN A 14 -3.99 -4.07 14.19
CA ASN A 14 -4.36 -2.67 14.09
C ASN A 14 -4.05 -1.94 15.38
N ASN A 15 -3.20 -0.91 15.29
CA ASN A 15 -3.07 0.09 16.32
C ASN A 15 -3.97 1.28 15.97
N SER A 16 -5.26 1.18 16.29
CA SER A 16 -6.28 2.15 15.83
C SER A 16 -6.07 3.59 16.31
N ASN A 17 -5.26 3.81 17.34
CA ASN A 17 -4.93 5.14 17.87
C ASN A 17 -3.78 5.84 17.10
N SER A 18 -3.52 5.38 15.88
CA SER A 18 -2.38 5.77 15.07
C SER A 18 -2.79 6.60 13.87
N GLY A 19 -1.99 7.61 13.55
CA GLY A 19 -2.29 8.61 12.54
C GLY A 19 -2.55 9.99 13.16
N SER A 20 -1.87 11.00 12.66
CA SER A 20 -1.95 12.41 13.06
C SER A 20 -2.83 13.24 12.11
N GLY A 21 -3.17 12.68 10.95
CA GLY A 21 -4.09 13.25 9.98
C GLY A 21 -5.55 13.20 10.44
N SER A 22 -6.45 13.50 9.51
CA SER A 22 -7.88 13.60 9.78
C SER A 22 -8.69 12.77 8.81
N ILE A 23 -9.74 12.13 9.31
CA ILE A 23 -10.75 11.52 8.46
C ILE A 23 -11.76 12.59 8.06
N VAL A 24 -11.89 12.85 6.76
CA VAL A 24 -12.82 13.83 6.19
C VAL A 24 -13.66 13.14 5.13
N THR A 25 -14.97 13.36 5.16
CA THR A 25 -15.85 12.95 4.08
C THR A 25 -15.99 14.10 3.09
N ASP A 26 -15.53 13.89 1.85
CA ASP A 26 -15.69 14.83 0.73
C ASP A 26 -16.38 14.12 -0.43
N SER A 27 -17.40 14.76 -1.01
CA SER A 27 -18.15 14.23 -2.15
C SER A 27 -18.68 12.80 -1.93
N GLY A 28 -19.05 12.48 -0.69
CA GLY A 28 -19.54 11.16 -0.29
C GLY A 28 -18.46 10.09 -0.08
N VAL A 29 -17.18 10.42 -0.25
CA VAL A 29 -16.05 9.52 -0.02
C VAL A 29 -15.37 9.87 1.29
N ARG A 30 -15.20 8.89 2.17
CA ARG A 30 -14.35 9.03 3.37
C ARG A 30 -12.89 9.03 2.92
N ASN A 31 -12.11 9.98 3.40
CA ASN A 31 -10.69 10.10 3.11
C ASN A 31 -9.92 10.27 4.42
N TYR A 32 -8.76 9.64 4.55
CA TYR A 32 -7.75 10.06 5.51
C TYR A 32 -6.82 11.05 4.83
N ILE A 33 -6.70 12.25 5.39
CA ILE A 33 -5.91 13.35 4.83
C ILE A 33 -4.83 13.75 5.83
N THR A 34 -3.60 13.85 5.36
CA THR A 34 -2.45 14.24 6.19
C THR A 34 -1.40 15.03 5.39
N GLY A 35 -0.51 15.71 6.10
CA GLY A 35 0.45 16.64 5.54
C GLY A 35 -0.14 18.02 5.23
N SER A 36 0.77 18.98 5.02
CA SER A 36 0.43 20.38 4.72
C SER A 36 1.16 20.88 3.48
N GLY A 37 1.65 19.96 2.63
CA GLY A 37 2.45 20.30 1.46
C GLY A 37 1.66 21.16 0.49
N LYS A 38 2.05 22.43 0.35
CA LYS A 38 1.48 23.33 -0.66
C LYS A 38 2.11 23.01 -2.01
N GLY A 39 1.33 22.42 -2.91
CA GLY A 39 1.71 22.23 -4.32
C GLY A 39 2.02 20.80 -4.77
N ARG A 40 1.97 19.79 -3.87
CA ARG A 40 2.05 18.37 -4.25
C ARG A 40 0.97 17.56 -3.54
N GLY A 41 0.24 16.75 -4.32
CA GLY A 41 -0.77 15.82 -3.82
C GLY A 41 -0.37 14.38 -4.14
N LEU A 42 -0.45 13.49 -3.16
CA LEU A 42 -0.22 12.06 -3.31
C LEU A 42 -1.49 11.31 -2.91
N VAL A 43 -1.95 10.41 -3.77
CA VAL A 43 -3.03 9.49 -3.43
C VAL A 43 -2.41 8.17 -2.96
N LEU A 44 -2.67 7.80 -1.71
CA LEU A 44 -2.24 6.52 -1.15
C LEU A 44 -3.42 5.55 -1.19
N ILE A 45 -3.19 4.34 -1.72
CA ILE A 45 -4.20 3.28 -1.74
C ILE A 45 -3.89 2.30 -0.60
N HIS A 46 -4.87 2.04 0.25
CA HIS A 46 -4.72 1.09 1.37
C HIS A 46 -4.87 -0.37 0.89
N ASP A 47 -4.37 -1.29 1.72
CA ASP A 47 -4.58 -2.74 1.57
C ASP A 47 -6.05 -3.14 1.84
N ILE A 48 -6.38 -4.43 1.65
CA ILE A 48 -7.71 -5.04 1.78
C ILE A 48 -8.42 -4.78 3.11
N PHE A 49 -7.69 -4.38 4.16
CA PHE A 49 -8.24 -4.09 5.47
C PHE A 49 -8.78 -2.66 5.62
N GLY A 50 -8.64 -1.83 4.59
CA GLY A 50 -9.32 -0.55 4.50
C GLY A 50 -8.65 0.62 5.21
N LEU A 51 -9.38 1.74 5.21
CA LEU A 51 -8.95 3.03 5.75
C LEU A 51 -8.65 3.00 7.25
N ASP A 52 -9.22 2.03 7.99
CA ASP A 52 -9.22 1.99 9.46
C ASP A 52 -7.98 1.37 10.09
N ILE A 53 -6.97 1.01 9.28
CA ILE A 53 -5.68 0.54 9.76
C ILE A 53 -4.79 1.71 10.15
N GLY A 54 -4.52 1.82 11.46
CA GLY A 54 -3.72 2.89 12.03
C GLY A 54 -2.25 2.88 11.59
N GLN A 55 -1.65 1.71 11.34
CA GLN A 55 -0.30 1.62 10.79
C GLN A 55 -0.23 2.19 9.36
N THR A 56 -1.24 1.93 8.53
CA THR A 56 -1.33 2.51 7.18
C THR A 56 -1.45 4.03 7.25
N ARG A 57 -2.21 4.56 8.22
CA ARG A 57 -2.32 6.01 8.48
C ARG A 57 -0.99 6.63 8.92
N GLN A 58 -0.25 5.96 9.81
CA GLN A 58 1.11 6.41 10.18
C GLN A 58 2.04 6.42 8.97
N PHE A 59 1.98 5.39 8.13
CA PHE A 59 2.78 5.36 6.91
C PHE A 59 2.42 6.54 5.98
N ALA A 60 1.13 6.87 5.86
CA ALA A 60 0.67 8.04 5.12
C ALA A 60 1.24 9.35 5.71
N ASP A 61 1.26 9.49 7.03
CA ASP A 61 1.84 10.66 7.70
C ASP A 61 3.34 10.77 7.44
N ASP A 62 4.07 9.66 7.62
CA ASP A 62 5.51 9.63 7.42
C ASP A 62 5.85 9.95 5.96
N LEU A 63 5.09 9.40 5.02
CA LEU A 63 5.25 9.64 3.59
C LEU A 63 4.94 11.11 3.22
N ALA A 64 3.86 11.68 3.77
CA ALA A 64 3.51 13.09 3.56
C ALA A 64 4.62 14.03 4.05
N ALA A 65 5.15 13.76 5.24
CA ALA A 65 6.25 14.52 5.81
C ALA A 65 7.53 14.40 4.98
N LYS A 66 7.88 13.19 4.54
CA LYS A 66 9.10 12.94 3.75
C LYS A 66 9.02 13.50 2.33
N ALA A 67 7.84 13.44 1.71
CA ALA A 67 7.61 13.93 0.35
C ALA A 67 7.25 15.43 0.29
N GLU A 68 7.12 16.09 1.45
CA GLU A 68 6.60 17.46 1.57
C GLU A 68 5.29 17.66 0.78
N ALA A 69 4.38 16.69 0.90
CA ALA A 69 3.16 16.59 0.13
C ALA A 69 1.92 16.53 1.02
N THR A 70 0.76 16.77 0.43
CA THR A 70 -0.53 16.37 1.01
C THR A 70 -0.84 14.94 0.57
N VAL A 71 -1.00 14.02 1.51
CA VAL A 71 -1.42 12.64 1.22
C VAL A 71 -2.91 12.51 1.46
N VAL A 72 -3.63 11.99 0.47
CA VAL A 72 -5.04 11.63 0.54
C VAL A 72 -5.14 10.12 0.38
N MET A 73 -5.71 9.43 1.36
CA MET A 73 -6.00 8.01 1.29
C MET A 73 -7.53 7.83 1.28
N PRO A 74 -8.14 7.59 0.11
CA PRO A 74 -9.58 7.38 0.01
C PRO A 74 -9.97 6.02 0.57
N ASP A 75 -11.17 5.93 1.14
CA ASP A 75 -11.83 4.67 1.52
C ASP A 75 -12.41 4.00 0.27
N LEU A 76 -11.61 3.13 -0.35
CA LEU A 76 -12.03 2.40 -1.55
C LEU A 76 -13.05 1.29 -1.27
N PHE A 77 -13.31 0.99 0.01
CA PHE A 77 -14.27 -0.03 0.44
C PHE A 77 -15.51 0.58 1.11
N HIS A 78 -15.71 1.90 0.97
CA HIS A 78 -16.93 2.61 1.33
C HIS A 78 -17.46 2.29 2.74
N GLY A 79 -16.56 2.20 3.73
CA GLY A 79 -16.92 2.08 5.14
C GLY A 79 -17.52 0.74 5.56
N GLY A 80 -17.43 -0.32 4.73
CA GLY A 80 -17.98 -1.62 5.09
C GLY A 80 -17.56 -2.81 4.25
N GLU A 81 -16.95 -2.60 3.08
CA GLU A 81 -16.58 -3.70 2.18
C GLU A 81 -15.17 -4.23 2.41
N ALA A 82 -14.39 -3.59 3.29
CA ALA A 82 -13.04 -3.99 3.62
C ALA A 82 -13.05 -5.35 4.33
N TRP A 83 -12.03 -6.16 4.08
CA TRP A 83 -11.91 -7.43 4.79
C TRP A 83 -11.63 -7.18 6.27
N SER A 84 -12.43 -7.80 7.13
CA SER A 84 -12.28 -7.63 8.58
C SER A 84 -11.03 -8.36 9.08
N LEU A 85 -10.20 -7.65 9.85
CA LEU A 85 -9.04 -8.23 10.55
C LEU A 85 -9.43 -9.41 11.44
N ALA A 86 -10.59 -9.35 12.10
CA ALA A 86 -11.08 -10.42 12.97
C ALA A 86 -11.42 -11.70 12.20
N ARG A 87 -11.54 -11.61 10.87
CA ARG A 87 -11.76 -12.73 9.96
C ARG A 87 -10.44 -13.16 9.30
N PHE A 88 -9.29 -12.87 9.92
CA PHE A 88 -7.98 -13.25 9.43
C PHE A 88 -7.25 -14.19 10.43
N PRO A 89 -6.74 -15.36 10.00
CA PRO A 89 -6.81 -15.93 8.64
C PRO A 89 -8.26 -16.22 8.22
N PRO A 90 -8.58 -16.20 6.91
CA PRO A 90 -9.94 -16.39 6.42
C PRO A 90 -10.48 -17.75 6.87
N PRO A 91 -11.65 -17.79 7.54
CA PRO A 91 -12.25 -19.05 7.98
C PRO A 91 -12.68 -19.91 6.80
N ASP A 92 -13.12 -19.27 5.69
CA ASP A 92 -13.39 -19.90 4.41
C ASP A 92 -12.55 -19.23 3.32
N LYS A 93 -11.62 -20.00 2.73
CA LYS A 93 -10.76 -19.55 1.63
C LYS A 93 -11.54 -19.29 0.33
N THR A 94 -12.68 -19.93 0.15
CA THR A 94 -13.55 -19.77 -1.03
C THR A 94 -14.25 -18.42 -0.97
N GLU A 95 -14.87 -18.09 0.17
CA GLU A 95 -15.47 -16.78 0.39
C GLU A 95 -14.45 -15.67 0.21
N PHE A 96 -13.28 -15.81 0.83
CA PHE A 96 -12.19 -14.85 0.71
C PHE A 96 -11.70 -14.71 -0.74
N GLY A 97 -11.55 -15.83 -1.46
CA GLY A 97 -11.18 -15.83 -2.88
C GLY A 97 -12.22 -15.15 -3.77
N ASN A 98 -13.51 -15.36 -3.50
CA ASN A 98 -14.60 -14.70 -4.23
C ASN A 98 -14.64 -13.20 -3.96
N TRP A 99 -14.40 -12.79 -2.71
CA TRP A 99 -14.30 -11.38 -2.36
C TRP A 99 -13.08 -10.71 -3.03
N LEU A 100 -11.92 -11.38 -3.04
CA LEU A 100 -10.73 -10.91 -3.76
C LEU A 100 -10.98 -10.81 -5.27
N SER A 101 -11.72 -11.72 -5.89
CA SER A 101 -11.96 -11.68 -7.34
C SER A 101 -12.99 -10.62 -7.78
N THR A 102 -13.76 -10.07 -6.85
CA THR A 102 -14.84 -9.11 -7.13
C THR A 102 -14.51 -7.73 -6.56
N THR A 103 -14.46 -7.61 -5.24
CA THR A 103 -14.26 -6.35 -4.51
C THR A 103 -12.80 -5.88 -4.55
N ALA A 104 -11.84 -6.78 -4.32
CA ALA A 104 -10.40 -6.46 -4.23
C ALA A 104 -9.58 -7.10 -5.37
N ASN A 105 -10.07 -6.99 -6.61
CA ASN A 105 -9.49 -7.68 -7.77
C ASN A 105 -8.13 -7.11 -8.18
N ALA A 106 -7.06 -7.75 -7.68
CA ALA A 106 -5.68 -7.38 -7.96
C ALA A 106 -5.26 -7.59 -9.43
N ASP A 107 -5.82 -8.60 -10.13
CA ASP A 107 -5.46 -8.87 -11.53
C ASP A 107 -5.93 -7.73 -12.46
N LYS A 108 -7.13 -7.20 -12.19
CA LYS A 108 -7.64 -6.01 -12.88
C LYS A 108 -6.76 -4.79 -12.62
N ALA A 109 -6.25 -4.65 -11.39
CA ALA A 109 -5.31 -3.58 -11.04
C ALA A 109 -3.96 -3.74 -11.76
N ALA A 110 -3.40 -4.95 -11.83
CA ALA A 110 -2.14 -5.23 -12.51
C ALA A 110 -2.19 -4.89 -14.01
N LYS A 111 -3.29 -5.22 -14.69
CA LYS A 111 -3.48 -4.82 -16.09
C LYS A 111 -3.51 -3.29 -16.23
N ALA A 112 -4.24 -2.60 -15.36
CA ALA A 112 -4.29 -1.15 -15.37
C ALA A 112 -2.90 -0.53 -15.13
N ILE A 113 -2.04 -1.15 -14.31
CA ILE A 113 -0.65 -0.73 -14.05
C ILE A 113 0.21 -0.85 -15.32
N LEU A 114 0.06 -1.94 -16.09
CA LEU A 114 0.81 -2.14 -17.34
C LEU A 114 0.43 -1.16 -18.45
N ASP A 115 -0.82 -0.68 -18.45
CA ASP A 115 -1.32 0.32 -19.40
C ASP A 115 -0.92 1.77 -19.00
N GLN A 116 -0.15 1.96 -17.92
CA GLN A 116 0.25 3.30 -17.48
C GLN A 116 1.35 3.90 -18.37
N THR A 117 1.26 5.22 -18.57
CA THR A 117 2.27 6.03 -19.28
C THR A 117 3.28 6.69 -18.32
N MET A 118 3.23 6.30 -17.05
CA MET A 118 3.96 6.92 -15.95
C MET A 118 4.94 5.91 -15.31
N PRO A 119 6.05 6.38 -14.71
CA PRO A 119 6.97 5.53 -13.96
C PRO A 119 6.26 4.78 -12.85
N ILE A 120 6.82 3.63 -12.47
CA ILE A 120 6.25 2.75 -11.44
C ILE A 120 7.35 2.38 -10.43
N ALA A 121 7.00 2.38 -9.15
CA ALA A 121 7.85 1.86 -8.08
C ALA A 121 7.24 0.56 -7.51
N LEU A 122 7.99 -0.54 -7.58
CA LEU A 122 7.59 -1.87 -7.11
C LEU A 122 8.43 -2.26 -5.90
N LEU A 123 7.79 -2.44 -4.74
CA LEU A 123 8.46 -2.69 -3.46
C LEU A 123 7.97 -4.01 -2.80
N PRO A 124 8.24 -5.18 -3.41
CA PRO A 124 7.71 -6.46 -2.92
C PRO A 124 8.41 -6.92 -1.63
N ALA A 125 7.65 -7.58 -0.75
CA ALA A 125 8.15 -8.24 0.45
C ALA A 125 8.71 -9.65 0.12
N SER A 126 9.10 -10.40 1.16
CA SER A 126 9.77 -11.71 0.98
C SER A 126 8.87 -12.78 0.38
N ASP A 127 7.62 -12.77 0.83
CA ASP A 127 6.54 -13.70 0.47
C ASP A 127 5.69 -13.19 -0.71
N ASP A 128 5.98 -11.99 -1.22
CA ASP A 128 5.42 -11.50 -2.48
C ASP A 128 6.14 -12.12 -3.70
N PRO A 129 5.46 -12.19 -4.86
CA PRO A 129 6.16 -12.35 -6.12
C PRO A 129 7.20 -11.23 -6.28
N ASP A 130 8.36 -11.57 -6.83
CA ASP A 130 9.46 -10.61 -6.97
C ASP A 130 9.12 -9.41 -7.86
N MET A 131 8.15 -9.50 -8.77
CA MET A 131 7.74 -8.43 -9.69
C MET A 131 8.84 -7.88 -10.63
N GLN A 132 10.09 -8.37 -10.62
CA GLN A 132 11.13 -7.94 -11.57
C GLN A 132 10.70 -8.16 -13.02
N LYS A 133 10.06 -9.30 -13.32
CA LYS A 133 9.51 -9.57 -14.65
C LYS A 133 8.49 -8.52 -15.09
N LEU A 134 7.65 -8.06 -14.17
CA LEU A 134 6.68 -7.00 -14.43
C LEU A 134 7.39 -5.68 -14.78
N LEU A 135 8.47 -5.35 -14.05
CA LEU A 135 9.29 -4.18 -14.39
C LEU A 135 9.93 -4.34 -15.79
N GLU A 136 10.44 -5.53 -16.11
CA GLU A 136 11.08 -5.81 -17.40
C GLU A 136 10.14 -5.67 -18.59
N GLU A 137 8.84 -5.90 -18.42
CA GLU A 137 7.82 -5.64 -19.46
C GLU A 137 7.72 -4.16 -19.84
N LEU A 138 8.18 -3.25 -18.95
CA LEU A 138 8.19 -1.81 -19.20
C LEU A 138 9.49 -1.32 -19.84
N ARG A 139 10.44 -2.20 -20.19
CA ARG A 139 11.80 -1.82 -20.61
C ARG A 139 11.86 -0.87 -21.81
N ASP A 140 10.93 -1.00 -22.74
CA ASP A 140 10.87 -0.19 -23.95
C ASP A 140 10.07 1.11 -23.76
N GLN A 141 9.52 1.35 -22.57
CA GLN A 141 8.78 2.56 -22.27
C GLN A 141 9.73 3.75 -22.06
N PRO A 142 9.37 4.96 -22.53
CA PRO A 142 10.23 6.15 -22.42
C PRO A 142 10.51 6.57 -20.97
N PHE A 143 9.67 6.12 -20.04
CA PHE A 143 9.78 6.40 -18.62
C PHE A 143 10.52 5.31 -17.82
N TYR A 144 10.92 4.21 -18.45
CA TYR A 144 11.50 3.02 -17.78
C TYR A 144 12.67 3.36 -16.86
N SER A 145 13.55 4.27 -17.29
CA SER A 145 14.73 4.68 -16.52
C SER A 145 14.40 5.35 -15.18
N ARG A 146 13.14 5.76 -14.98
CA ARG A 146 12.64 6.37 -13.75
C ARG A 146 11.86 5.38 -12.87
N CYS A 147 11.59 4.18 -13.37
CA CYS A 147 10.95 3.13 -12.58
C CYS A 147 11.90 2.61 -11.49
N VAL A 148 11.33 2.13 -10.40
CA VAL A 148 12.09 1.61 -9.25
C VAL A 148 11.61 0.20 -8.94
N HIS A 149 12.54 -0.71 -8.68
CA HIS A 149 12.25 -1.99 -8.04
C HIS A 149 13.14 -2.13 -6.81
N ARG A 150 12.54 -2.52 -5.69
CA ARG A 150 13.25 -2.73 -4.44
C ARG A 150 12.60 -3.82 -3.61
N ARG A 151 13.23 -5.00 -3.58
CA ARG A 151 12.78 -6.13 -2.76
C ARG A 151 13.16 -5.98 -1.29
N TYR A 152 12.26 -6.34 -0.40
CA TYR A 152 12.44 -6.33 1.05
C TYR A 152 12.41 -7.74 1.64
N ASP A 153 13.56 -8.40 1.64
CA ASP A 153 13.71 -9.73 2.24
C ASP A 153 13.71 -9.67 3.78
N GLY A 154 13.15 -10.68 4.44
CA GLY A 154 12.97 -10.76 5.90
C GLY A 154 11.80 -9.94 6.46
N VAL A 155 10.84 -9.51 5.64
CA VAL A 155 9.54 -8.94 6.06
C VAL A 155 8.43 -9.54 5.21
N SER A 156 7.24 -9.62 5.77
CA SER A 156 6.05 -10.16 5.09
C SER A 156 5.28 -9.08 4.33
N HIS A 157 4.44 -9.52 3.41
CA HIS A 157 3.48 -8.70 2.70
C HIS A 157 2.76 -7.75 3.67
N GLY A 158 2.63 -6.48 3.30
CA GLY A 158 1.97 -5.48 4.14
C GLY A 158 2.80 -5.01 5.35
N PHE A 159 4.13 -5.19 5.35
CA PHE A 159 5.02 -4.73 6.44
C PHE A 159 5.04 -3.22 6.65
N CYS A 160 4.67 -2.40 5.66
CA CYS A 160 4.49 -0.96 5.87
C CYS A 160 3.14 -0.60 6.53
N ALA A 161 2.24 -1.59 6.68
CA ALA A 161 0.84 -1.42 7.05
C ALA A 161 0.45 -2.39 8.19
N ALA A 162 -0.67 -3.10 8.04
CA ALA A 162 -1.27 -3.92 9.10
C ALA A 162 -0.35 -5.04 9.64
N ARG A 163 0.67 -5.45 8.88
CA ARG A 163 1.58 -6.55 9.26
C ARG A 163 2.98 -6.08 9.69
N GLY A 164 3.21 -4.77 9.72
CA GLY A 164 4.45 -4.20 10.24
C GLY A 164 4.45 -4.06 11.74
N ASP A 165 5.50 -4.55 12.40
CA ASP A 165 5.81 -4.19 13.79
C ASP A 165 6.82 -3.05 13.82
N ARG A 166 6.33 -1.84 14.12
CA ARG A 166 7.15 -0.63 14.22
C ARG A 166 8.00 -0.58 15.49
N ASN A 167 7.81 -1.50 16.44
CA ASN A 167 8.66 -1.64 17.63
C ASN A 167 9.83 -2.60 17.38
N ASP A 168 9.76 -3.43 16.35
CA ASP A 168 10.89 -4.23 15.90
C ASP A 168 11.84 -3.38 15.06
N ALA A 169 13.07 -3.20 15.53
CA ALA A 169 14.04 -2.32 14.89
C ALA A 169 14.37 -2.72 13.43
N LYS A 170 14.37 -4.02 13.11
CA LYS A 170 14.70 -4.51 11.76
C LYS A 170 13.55 -4.30 10.79
N GLN A 171 12.32 -4.45 11.26
CA GLN A 171 11.15 -4.11 10.46
C GLN A 171 11.06 -2.59 10.27
N MET A 172 11.28 -1.82 11.34
CA MET A 172 11.23 -0.36 11.28
C MET A 172 12.25 0.22 10.30
N GLU A 173 13.47 -0.33 10.26
CA GLU A 173 14.48 0.04 9.26
C GLU A 173 13.94 -0.08 7.83
N LYS A 174 13.30 -1.22 7.51
CA LYS A 174 12.73 -1.47 6.18
C LYS A 174 11.51 -0.61 5.89
N ILE A 175 10.67 -0.34 6.88
CA ILE A 175 9.52 0.57 6.75
C ILE A 175 10.01 1.98 6.38
N LEU A 176 11.05 2.47 7.08
CA LEU A 176 11.64 3.78 6.81
C LEU A 176 12.30 3.84 5.43
N ASP A 177 13.00 2.78 5.03
CA ASP A 177 13.64 2.67 3.72
C ASP A 177 12.61 2.61 2.57
N ALA A 178 11.49 1.90 2.77
CA ALA A 178 10.36 1.88 1.84
C ALA A 178 9.72 3.26 1.69
N ARG A 179 9.45 3.94 2.81
CA ARG A 179 8.96 5.32 2.81
C ARG A 179 9.91 6.25 2.06
N ASP A 180 11.20 6.20 2.38
CA ASP A 180 12.20 7.09 1.77
C ASP A 180 12.35 6.82 0.27
N THR A 181 12.30 5.55 -0.13
CA THR A 181 12.30 5.15 -1.54
C THR A 181 11.09 5.70 -2.29
N LEU A 182 9.88 5.56 -1.73
CA LEU A 182 8.65 6.06 -2.35
C LEU A 182 8.59 7.58 -2.38
N ALA A 183 9.00 8.26 -1.30
CA ALA A 183 9.06 9.71 -1.25
C ALA A 183 10.02 10.26 -2.30
N LYS A 184 11.23 9.69 -2.41
CA LYS A 184 12.20 10.07 -3.43
C LYS A 184 11.65 9.83 -4.84
N PHE A 185 11.10 8.64 -5.09
CA PHE A 185 10.50 8.31 -6.39
C PHE A 185 9.41 9.31 -6.77
N PHE A 186 8.54 9.68 -5.82
CA PHE A 186 7.51 10.68 -6.06
C PHE A 186 8.10 12.06 -6.34
N ILE A 187 9.05 12.54 -5.52
CA ILE A 187 9.69 13.85 -5.71
C ILE A 187 10.41 13.95 -7.05
N ASP A 188 11.14 12.91 -7.46
CA ASP A 188 11.91 12.89 -8.70
C ASP A 188 11.02 12.85 -9.97
N ASN A 189 9.73 12.54 -9.81
CA ASN A 189 8.77 12.39 -10.90
C ASN A 189 7.56 13.34 -10.84
N ALA A 190 7.51 14.23 -9.83
CA ALA A 190 6.45 15.22 -9.60
C ALA A 190 6.62 16.50 -10.43
#